data_AF-A0ABD2E889-F1
#
_entry.id   AF-A0ABD2E889-F1
#
_cell.length_a   1.000
_cell.length_b   1.000
_cell.length_c   1.000
_cell.angle_alpha   90.00
_cell.angle_beta   90.00
_cell.angle_gamma   90.00
#
_symmetry.space_group_name_H-M   'P 1'
#
loop_
_entity.id
_entity.type
_entity.pdbx_description
1 polymer ?
#
loop_
_entity_poly.entity_id
_entity_poly.type
_entity_poly.pdbx_seq_one_letter_code
_entity_poly.pdbx_strand_id
1 'polypeptide(L)'
;MGPGGGGRRGPAEAGPPVPPPFVRVAPSLFVGSARAAGATELLARAGVTLCVNVSRQQPGPRAPGVAELRVPVFDDPAEDLLAHLEPTCAAMEAAVRGGGACLVYCKNGRSRSAAVCTAYLVRHRGLSLARAFQ
;
A
#
# COMPACT_ATOMS: atom_id res chain seq x y z
N MET A 1 -6.66 -39.28 -47.81
CA MET A 1 -5.69 -39.29 -46.70
C MET A 1 -4.80 -38.06 -46.88
N GLY A 2 -5.17 -36.93 -46.28
CA GLY A 2 -4.39 -35.68 -46.33
C GLY A 2 -4.07 -35.24 -44.90
N PRO A 3 -2.85 -34.80 -44.58
CA PRO A 3 -2.51 -34.46 -43.20
C PRO A 3 -3.12 -33.10 -42.84
N GLY A 4 -3.89 -33.08 -41.75
CA GLY A 4 -4.42 -31.86 -41.16
C GLY A 4 -3.28 -30.96 -40.68
N GLY A 5 -3.32 -29.70 -41.10
CA GLY A 5 -2.35 -28.67 -40.72
C GLY A 5 -2.37 -28.42 -39.22
N GLY A 6 -1.22 -28.65 -38.58
CA GLY A 6 -0.96 -28.23 -37.21
C GLY A 6 -0.92 -26.71 -37.13
N GLY A 7 -2.00 -26.11 -36.64
CA GLY A 7 -2.03 -24.71 -36.25
C GLY A 7 -1.07 -24.48 -35.07
N ARG A 8 0.11 -23.93 -35.36
CA ARG A 8 1.02 -23.42 -34.34
C ARG A 8 0.33 -22.24 -33.66
N ARG A 9 -0.13 -22.44 -32.42
CA ARG A 9 -0.52 -21.31 -31.54
C ARG A 9 0.73 -20.46 -31.32
N GLY A 10 0.72 -19.24 -31.86
CA GLY A 10 1.74 -18.24 -31.55
C GLY A 10 1.76 -17.93 -30.04
N PRO A 11 2.88 -17.40 -29.52
CA PRO A 11 2.97 -16.99 -28.12
C PRO A 11 1.87 -15.96 -27.83
N ALA A 12 1.16 -16.15 -26.73
CA ALA A 12 0.15 -15.21 -26.25
C ALA A 12 0.82 -13.84 -26.07
N GLU A 13 0.40 -12.83 -26.84
CA GLU A 13 0.83 -11.46 -26.61
C GLU A 13 0.45 -11.07 -25.19
N ALA A 14 1.47 -10.77 -24.38
CA ALA A 14 1.28 -10.25 -23.05
C ALA A 14 0.56 -8.89 -23.18
N GLY A 15 -0.65 -8.80 -22.62
CA GLY A 15 -1.38 -7.55 -22.54
C GLY A 15 -0.56 -6.45 -21.84
N PRO A 16 -1.00 -5.19 -21.92
CA PRO A 16 -0.25 -4.06 -21.37
C PRO A 16 0.08 -4.29 -19.89
N PRO A 17 1.28 -3.87 -19.43
CA PRO A 17 1.70 -4.10 -18.06
C PRO A 17 0.69 -3.48 -17.08
N VAL A 18 0.16 -4.31 -16.19
CA VAL A 18 -0.77 -3.84 -15.14
C VAL A 18 -0.01 -2.90 -14.21
N PRO A 19 -0.51 -1.68 -13.95
CA PRO A 19 0.19 -0.75 -13.07
C PRO A 19 0.32 -1.34 -11.65
N PRO A 20 1.41 -1.00 -10.93
CA PRO A 20 1.65 -1.54 -9.60
C PRO A 20 0.53 -1.14 -8.64
N PRO A 21 0.20 -2.00 -7.65
CA PRO A 21 -0.94 -1.77 -6.76
C PRO A 21 -0.70 -0.70 -5.68
N PHE A 22 0.47 -0.04 -5.69
CA PHE A 22 0.87 1.05 -4.82
C PHE A 22 1.89 1.97 -5.51
N VAL A 23 2.03 3.20 -5.00
CA VAL A 23 2.94 4.22 -5.51
C VAL A 23 3.73 4.86 -4.35
N ARG A 24 4.94 5.35 -4.63
CA ARG A 24 5.77 6.05 -3.65
C ARG A 24 5.29 7.51 -3.53
N VAL A 25 4.99 7.95 -2.32
CA VAL A 25 4.57 9.35 -2.05
C VAL A 25 5.71 10.18 -1.44
N ALA A 26 6.61 9.54 -0.69
CA ALA A 26 7.78 10.17 -0.08
C ALA A 26 8.87 9.11 0.17
N PRO A 27 10.09 9.51 0.59
CA PRO A 27 11.09 8.56 1.06
C PRO A 27 10.52 7.63 2.14
N SER A 28 10.67 6.33 1.88
CA SER A 28 10.19 5.22 2.73
C SER A 28 8.69 5.20 3.00
N LEU A 29 7.87 5.84 2.16
CA LEU A 29 6.42 5.88 2.31
C LEU A 29 5.70 5.64 0.97
N PHE A 30 4.81 4.66 0.98
CA PHE A 30 4.01 4.24 -0.16
C PHE A 30 2.51 4.25 0.19
N VAL A 31 1.67 4.52 -0.80
CA VAL A 31 0.21 4.44 -0.68
C VAL A 31 -0.34 3.46 -1.72
N GLY A 32 -1.34 2.65 -1.36
CA GLY A 32 -1.88 1.65 -2.28
C GLY A 32 -3.28 1.13 -1.95
N SER A 33 -3.72 0.15 -2.75
CA SER A 33 -4.97 -0.59 -2.56
C SER A 33 -4.73 -1.93 -1.86
N ALA A 34 -5.79 -2.62 -1.44
CA ALA A 34 -5.69 -3.93 -0.81
C ALA A 34 -5.00 -4.99 -1.69
N ARG A 35 -4.96 -4.79 -3.02
CA ARG A 35 -4.18 -5.63 -3.94
C ARG A 35 -2.68 -5.63 -3.62
N ALA A 36 -2.18 -4.55 -3.03
CA ALA A 36 -0.78 -4.41 -2.65
C ALA A 36 -0.33 -5.40 -1.57
N ALA A 37 -1.26 -5.81 -0.69
CA ALA A 37 -0.97 -6.78 0.36
C ALA A 37 -0.51 -8.13 -0.21
N GLY A 38 -1.02 -8.53 -1.37
CA GLY A 38 -0.62 -9.76 -2.07
C GLY A 38 0.64 -9.63 -2.92
N ALA A 39 1.19 -8.43 -3.12
CA ALA A 39 2.27 -8.17 -4.07
C ALA A 39 3.66 -8.39 -3.44
N THR A 40 3.92 -9.59 -2.91
CA THR A 40 5.11 -9.93 -2.12
C THR A 40 6.43 -9.48 -2.74
N GLU A 41 6.65 -9.76 -4.03
CA GLU A 41 7.89 -9.36 -4.70
C GLU A 41 8.05 -7.85 -4.79
N LEU A 42 6.95 -7.11 -5.02
CA LEU A 42 6.98 -5.66 -5.10
C LEU A 42 7.24 -5.05 -3.72
N LEU A 43 6.65 -5.61 -2.66
CA LEU A 43 6.90 -5.20 -1.27
C LEU A 43 8.38 -5.37 -0.90
N ALA A 44 8.95 -6.54 -1.23
CA ALA A 44 10.37 -6.82 -0.98
C ALA A 44 11.28 -5.87 -1.77
N ARG A 45 11.03 -5.66 -3.07
CA ARG A 45 11.80 -4.73 -3.91
C ARG A 45 11.71 -3.28 -3.43
N ALA A 46 10.58 -2.89 -2.86
CA ALA A 46 10.37 -1.56 -2.29
C ALA A 46 10.96 -1.39 -0.87
N GLY A 47 11.52 -2.44 -0.28
CA GLY A 47 12.05 -2.41 1.09
C GLY A 47 10.96 -2.19 2.15
N VAL A 48 9.71 -2.59 1.86
CA VAL A 48 8.60 -2.42 2.81
C VAL A 48 8.78 -3.41 3.96
N THR A 49 8.80 -2.90 5.19
CA THR A 49 8.87 -3.70 6.43
C THR A 49 7.59 -3.59 7.25
N LEU A 50 6.77 -2.56 7.01
CA LEU A 50 5.49 -2.36 7.67
C LEU A 50 4.39 -2.05 6.65
N CYS A 51 3.30 -2.81 6.74
CA CYS A 51 2.05 -2.59 6.03
C CYS A 51 0.99 -2.06 7.00
N VAL A 52 0.54 -0.82 6.81
CA VAL A 52 -0.58 -0.23 7.55
C VAL A 52 -1.88 -0.48 6.79
N ASN A 53 -2.68 -1.41 7.28
CA ASN A 53 -3.97 -1.78 6.73
C ASN A 53 -5.09 -0.94 7.35
N VAL A 54 -5.49 0.13 6.67
CA VAL A 54 -6.54 1.05 7.13
C VAL A 54 -7.92 0.52 6.69
N SER A 55 -8.25 -0.68 7.15
CA SER A 55 -9.52 -1.34 6.88
C SER A 55 -9.86 -2.42 7.91
N ARG A 56 -11.17 -2.70 8.03
CA ARG A 56 -11.68 -3.77 8.89
C ARG A 56 -11.47 -5.17 8.32
N GLN A 57 -11.56 -5.34 7.00
CA GLN A 57 -11.73 -6.66 6.37
C GLN A 57 -10.73 -6.98 5.24
N GLN A 58 -9.91 -6.02 4.77
CA GLN A 58 -8.99 -6.31 3.68
C GLN A 58 -7.86 -7.23 4.16
N PRO A 59 -7.35 -8.12 3.30
CA PRO A 59 -6.29 -9.06 3.65
C PRO A 59 -5.00 -8.34 4.03
N GLY A 60 -4.24 -8.94 4.94
CA GLY A 60 -2.90 -8.53 5.31
C GLY A 60 -1.82 -9.00 4.33
N PRO A 61 -0.57 -8.49 4.47
CA PRO A 61 0.55 -8.97 3.68
C PRO A 61 0.86 -10.44 3.97
N ARG A 62 1.35 -11.15 2.96
CA ARG A 62 1.92 -12.52 3.12
C ARG A 62 3.44 -12.55 2.91
N ALA A 63 4.02 -11.37 2.72
CA ALA A 63 5.44 -11.22 2.43
C ALA A 63 6.29 -11.52 3.68
N PRO A 64 7.31 -12.38 3.59
CA PRO A 64 8.23 -12.62 4.70
C PRO A 64 8.92 -11.32 5.15
N GLY A 65 9.05 -11.13 6.46
CA GLY A 65 9.69 -9.93 7.03
C GLY A 65 8.85 -8.64 6.95
N VAL A 66 7.60 -8.72 6.49
CA VAL A 66 6.68 -7.57 6.43
C VAL A 66 5.63 -7.69 7.55
N ALA A 67 5.69 -6.79 8.52
CA ALA A 67 4.71 -6.70 9.60
C ALA A 67 3.40 -6.05 9.11
N GLU A 68 2.29 -6.37 9.78
CA GLU A 68 0.99 -5.69 9.58
C GLU A 68 0.62 -4.89 10.82
N LEU A 69 0.21 -3.64 10.63
CA LEU A 69 -0.56 -2.87 11.59
C LEU A 69 -1.95 -2.61 11.01
N ARG A 70 -3.00 -3.12 11.65
CA ARG A 70 -4.39 -2.89 11.22
C ARG A 70 -5.02 -1.73 11.97
N VAL A 71 -5.60 -0.79 11.22
CA VAL A 71 -6.42 0.31 11.71
C VAL A 71 -7.85 0.06 11.24
N PRO A 72 -8.71 -0.56 12.08
CA PRO A 72 -9.99 -1.14 11.66
C PRO A 72 -11.11 -0.10 11.57
N VAL A 73 -11.01 0.82 10.61
CA VAL A 73 -11.95 1.94 10.41
C VAL A 73 -12.77 1.82 9.12
N PHE A 74 -14.01 2.32 9.14
CA PHE A 74 -14.85 2.52 7.97
C PHE A 74 -14.41 3.75 7.15
N ASP A 75 -14.84 3.78 5.89
CA ASP A 75 -14.65 4.94 5.01
C ASP A 75 -15.86 5.86 5.13
N ASP A 76 -16.05 6.39 6.33
CA ASP A 76 -17.24 7.15 6.70
C ASP A 76 -16.79 8.45 7.39
N PRO A 77 -17.35 9.61 7.04
CA PRO A 77 -17.02 10.87 7.70
C PRO A 77 -17.36 10.90 9.20
N ALA A 78 -18.23 10.03 9.69
CA ALA A 78 -18.55 9.88 11.11
C ALA A 78 -17.59 8.96 11.87
N GLU A 79 -16.67 8.28 11.18
CA GLU A 79 -15.68 7.40 11.79
C GLU A 79 -14.53 8.20 12.43
N ASP A 80 -14.14 7.85 13.65
CA ASP A 80 -13.07 8.54 14.38
C ASP A 80 -11.68 8.04 13.95
N LEU A 81 -11.24 8.45 12.77
CA LEU A 81 -9.87 8.20 12.31
C LEU A 81 -8.84 8.93 13.18
N LEU A 82 -9.20 10.08 13.77
CA LEU A 82 -8.28 10.95 14.50
C LEU A 82 -7.67 10.24 15.72
N ALA A 83 -8.48 9.48 16.46
CA ALA A 83 -8.02 8.69 17.61
C ALA A 83 -6.91 7.67 17.26
N HIS A 84 -6.82 7.26 15.99
CA HIS A 84 -5.81 6.30 15.53
C HIS A 84 -4.53 6.93 14.97
N LEU A 85 -4.53 8.23 14.67
CA LEU A 85 -3.46 8.84 13.88
C LEU A 85 -2.11 8.83 14.61
N GLU A 86 -2.05 9.30 15.86
CA GLU A 86 -0.79 9.38 16.60
C GLU A 86 -0.11 8.00 16.78
N PRO A 87 -0.78 6.96 17.32
CA PRO A 87 -0.14 5.65 17.47
C PRO A 87 0.24 5.02 16.12
N THR A 88 -0.57 5.24 15.08
CA THR A 88 -0.26 4.73 13.73
C THR A 88 0.98 5.42 13.16
N CYS A 89 1.06 6.75 13.25
CA CYS A 89 2.20 7.53 12.77
C CYS A 89 3.48 7.16 13.52
N ALA A 90 3.40 6.96 14.84
CA ALA A 90 4.54 6.53 15.64
C ALA A 90 5.09 5.15 15.21
N ALA A 91 4.20 4.18 14.92
CA ALA A 91 4.60 2.87 14.42
C ALA A 91 5.23 2.95 13.02
N MET A 92 4.67 3.79 12.13
CA MET A 92 5.26 4.06 10.83
C MET A 92 6.66 4.67 10.95
N GLU A 93 6.82 5.65 11.83
CA GLU A 93 8.12 6.30 12.04
C GLU A 93 9.16 5.32 12.62
N ALA A 94 8.77 4.44 13.53
CA ALA A 94 9.66 3.41 14.06
C ALA A 94 10.17 2.48 12.95
N ALA A 95 9.29 2.03 12.05
CA ALA A 95 9.67 1.20 10.91
C ALA A 95 10.62 1.93 9.94
N VAL A 96 10.36 3.22 9.66
CA VAL A 96 11.21 4.05 8.81
C VAL A 96 12.58 4.29 9.44
N ARG A 97 12.65 4.62 10.73
CA ARG A 97 13.92 4.80 11.47
C ARG A 97 14.73 3.52 11.59
N GLY A 98 14.07 2.36 11.55
CA GLY A 98 14.71 1.04 11.45
C GLY A 98 15.32 0.74 10.07
N GLY A 99 15.25 1.67 9.11
CA GLY A 99 15.80 1.50 7.76
C GLY A 99 14.83 0.87 6.75
N GLY A 100 13.59 0.61 7.16
CA GLY A 100 12.55 0.06 6.28
C GLY A 100 11.68 1.12 5.63
N ALA A 101 10.65 0.65 4.91
CA ALA A 101 9.60 1.48 4.35
C ALA A 101 8.21 1.04 4.81
N CYS A 102 7.27 1.99 4.76
CA CYS A 102 5.87 1.76 5.08
C CYS A 102 5.01 1.76 3.81
N LEU A 103 4.15 0.76 3.68
CA LEU A 103 3.01 0.81 2.77
C LEU A 103 1.74 1.07 3.57
N VAL A 104 1.02 2.14 3.25
CA VAL A 104 -0.31 2.41 3.79
C VAL A 104 -1.34 2.08 2.73
N TYR A 105 -2.31 1.21 3.04
CA TYR A 105 -3.36 0.87 2.09
C TYR A 105 -4.73 0.77 2.75
N CYS A 106 -5.77 0.97 1.94
CA CYS A 106 -7.14 0.64 2.28
C CYS A 106 -7.73 -0.18 1.12
N LYS A 107 -9.07 -0.36 1.06
CA LYS A 107 -9.71 -1.12 -0.02
C LYS A 107 -9.28 -0.62 -1.41
N ASN A 108 -9.48 0.68 -1.66
CA ASN A 108 -9.28 1.29 -2.98
C ASN A 108 -8.05 2.20 -3.08
N GLY A 109 -7.36 2.48 -1.97
CA GLY A 109 -6.21 3.38 -1.94
C GLY A 109 -6.57 4.85 -2.20
N ARG A 110 -7.70 5.34 -1.66
CA ARG A 110 -8.23 6.68 -1.97
C ARG A 110 -8.36 7.59 -0.75
N SER A 111 -9.27 7.27 0.16
CA SER A 111 -9.62 8.14 1.30
C SER A 111 -8.76 7.81 2.53
N ARG A 112 -9.15 6.78 3.29
CA ARG A 112 -8.44 6.33 4.52
C ARG A 112 -6.91 6.25 4.43
N SER A 113 -6.39 5.60 3.38
CA SER A 113 -4.94 5.46 3.22
C SER A 113 -4.24 6.78 2.92
N ALA A 114 -4.87 7.66 2.11
CA ALA A 114 -4.33 8.98 1.84
C ALA A 114 -4.36 9.87 3.10
N ALA A 115 -5.42 9.78 3.90
CA ALA A 115 -5.54 10.49 5.17
C ALA A 115 -4.41 10.09 6.14
N VAL A 116 -4.14 8.80 6.30
CA VAL A 116 -3.03 8.31 7.16
C VAL A 116 -1.66 8.71 6.62
N CYS A 117 -1.41 8.64 5.31
CA CYS A 117 -0.17 9.15 4.71
C CYS A 117 0.01 10.65 4.96
N THR A 118 -1.05 11.43 4.77
CA THR A 118 -1.05 12.88 4.98
C THR A 118 -0.73 13.20 6.44
N ALA A 119 -1.39 12.51 7.38
CA ALA A 119 -1.14 12.67 8.81
C ALA A 119 0.32 12.36 9.17
N TYR A 120 0.88 11.27 8.65
CA TYR A 120 2.28 10.92 8.90
C TYR A 120 3.26 11.98 8.37
N LEU A 121 3.01 12.51 7.17
CA LEU A 121 3.85 13.57 6.58
C LEU A 121 3.80 14.85 7.41
N VAL A 122 2.62 15.24 7.91
CA VAL A 122 2.50 16.37 8.84
C VAL A 122 3.27 16.09 10.12
N ARG A 123 3.03 14.92 10.73
CA ARG A 123 3.52 14.57 12.06
C ARG A 123 5.02 14.38 12.16
N HIS A 124 5.63 13.73 11.16
CA HIS A 124 7.04 13.30 11.21
C HIS A 124 7.92 13.92 10.13
N ARG A 125 7.35 14.56 9.10
CA ARG A 125 8.12 15.27 8.06
C ARG A 125 7.97 16.78 8.13
N GLY A 126 7.23 17.31 9.10
CA GLY A 126 7.08 18.75 9.34
C GLY A 126 6.37 19.50 8.20
N LEU A 127 5.61 18.79 7.36
CA LEU A 127 4.86 19.42 6.28
C LEU A 127 3.59 20.07 6.83
N SER A 128 3.16 21.17 6.21
CA SER A 128 1.81 21.67 6.41
C SER A 128 0.80 20.70 5.79
N LEU A 129 -0.45 20.70 6.29
CA LEU A 129 -1.53 19.86 5.75
C LEU A 129 -1.68 20.04 4.23
N ALA A 130 -1.66 21.28 3.75
CA ALA A 130 -1.79 21.59 2.32
C ALA A 130 -0.66 20.98 1.49
N ARG A 131 0.58 20.99 1.99
CA ARG A 131 1.74 20.41 1.29
C ARG A 131 1.80 18.89 1.41
N ALA A 132 1.31 18.31 2.50
CA ALA A 132 1.24 16.88 2.67
C ALA A 132 0.17 16.23 1.77
N PHE A 133 -0.89 16.96 1.43
CA PHE A 133 -1.99 16.46 0.61
C PHE A 133 -1.83 16.67 -0.90
N GLN A 134 -1.03 17.67 -1.32
CA GLN A 134 -0.78 18.01 -2.73
C GLN A 134 -0.01 16.90 -3.47
#